data_AF-A0A261FPB0-F1
#
_entry.id   AF-A0A261FPB0-F1
#
_cell.length_a   1.000
_cell.length_b   1.000
_cell.length_c   1.000
_cell.angle_alpha   90.00
_cell.angle_beta   90.00
_cell.angle_gamma   90.00
#
_symmetry.space_group_name_H-M   'P 1'
#
loop_
_entity.id
_entity.type
_entity.pdbx_description
1 polymer ?
#
loop_
_entity_poly.entity_id
_entity_poly.type
_entity_poly.pdbx_seq_one_letter_code
_entity_poly.pdbx_strand_id
1 'polypeptide(L)'
;MHEQGSAYDNSHTGGYTGHVVDVHPHAMKAHGITRQQIESAIVSRIGVAKIRSRDAQAEPARWAAVGFDAQLRPIELVYVQTSDAPPLVIHANYLTKGFYEEWRKA
;
A
#
# COMPACT_ATOMS: atom_id res chain seq x y z
N MET A 1 -24.70 25.01 -30.39
CA MET A 1 -25.45 24.85 -29.13
C MET A 1 -25.15 23.45 -28.59
N HIS A 2 -24.56 23.39 -27.39
CA HIS A 2 -24.47 22.31 -26.38
C HIS A 2 -24.43 20.84 -26.86
N GLU A 3 -23.29 20.11 -26.74
CA GLU A 3 -22.71 19.45 -25.55
C GLU A 3 -23.40 18.16 -25.07
N GLN A 4 -22.55 17.26 -24.56
CA GLN A 4 -22.76 16.11 -23.65
C GLN A 4 -23.07 14.75 -24.30
N GLY A 5 -22.37 13.67 -24.02
CA GLY A 5 -21.23 13.46 -23.13
C GLY A 5 -20.76 12.00 -23.28
N SER A 6 -19.44 11.82 -23.28
CA SER A 6 -18.75 10.55 -23.41
C SER A 6 -19.21 9.55 -22.34
N ALA A 7 -19.88 8.47 -22.76
CA ALA A 7 -20.11 7.31 -21.91
C ALA A 7 -18.79 6.53 -21.81
N TYR A 8 -17.88 7.02 -20.96
CA TYR A 8 -16.79 6.19 -20.47
C TYR A 8 -17.40 5.04 -19.69
N ASP A 9 -17.22 3.85 -20.25
CA ASP A 9 -17.59 2.56 -19.67
C ASP A 9 -16.94 2.42 -18.29
N ASN A 10 -17.74 2.60 -17.25
CA ASN A 10 -17.35 2.52 -15.85
C ASN A 10 -17.47 1.08 -15.32
N SER A 11 -17.24 0.09 -16.20
CA SER A 11 -17.36 -1.34 -15.91
C SER A 11 -16.22 -1.92 -15.05
N HIS A 12 -15.25 -1.12 -14.60
CA HIS A 12 -14.09 -1.60 -13.83
C HIS A 12 -14.19 -1.44 -12.29
N THR A 13 -15.34 -1.00 -11.76
CA THR A 13 -15.55 -0.88 -10.31
C THR A 13 -16.56 -1.89 -9.74
N GLY A 14 -16.71 -3.03 -10.40
CA GLY A 14 -17.54 -4.14 -9.95
C GLY A 14 -16.72 -5.29 -9.36
N GLY A 15 -16.62 -5.34 -8.03
CA GLY A 15 -16.52 -6.62 -7.31
C GLY A 15 -15.17 -7.35 -7.28
N TYR A 16 -14.16 -6.75 -6.64
CA TYR A 16 -13.13 -7.54 -5.94
C TYR A 16 -13.28 -7.33 -4.44
N THR A 17 -14.33 -7.88 -3.84
CA THR A 17 -14.37 -8.13 -2.38
C THR A 17 -13.55 -9.37 -2.02
N GLY A 18 -12.41 -9.56 -2.70
CA GLY A 18 -11.37 -10.47 -2.26
C GLY A 18 -10.60 -9.76 -1.16
N HIS A 19 -10.37 -10.43 -0.04
CA HIS A 19 -9.56 -9.90 1.05
C HIS A 19 -8.13 -9.61 0.54
N VAL A 20 -7.86 -8.36 0.14
CA VAL A 20 -6.63 -7.99 -0.60
C VAL A 20 -5.39 -8.01 0.29
N VAL A 21 -5.56 -7.77 1.59
CA VAL A 21 -4.45 -7.57 2.54
C VAL A 21 -4.91 -7.79 3.98
N ASP A 22 -4.08 -8.43 4.80
CA ASP A 22 -4.22 -8.45 6.24
C ASP A 22 -3.52 -7.23 6.86
N VAL A 23 -4.10 -6.62 7.88
CA VAL A 23 -3.51 -5.45 8.55
C VAL A 23 -3.29 -5.76 10.03
N HIS A 24 -2.02 -5.81 10.42
CA HIS A 24 -1.67 -5.99 11.83
C HIS A 24 -2.12 -4.76 12.64
N PRO A 25 -2.71 -4.92 13.86
CA PRO A 25 -3.22 -3.79 14.64
C PRO A 25 -2.19 -2.69 14.93
N HIS A 26 -0.90 -3.06 15.01
CA HIS A 26 0.19 -2.08 15.19
C HIS A 26 0.29 -1.08 14.03
N ALA A 27 0.03 -1.49 12.79
CA ALA A 27 0.12 -0.65 11.61
C ALA A 27 -0.89 0.53 11.65
N MET A 28 -2.03 0.34 12.31
CA MET A 28 -3.04 1.39 12.48
C MET A 28 -2.79 2.27 13.71
N LYS A 29 -2.22 1.69 14.79
CA LYS A 29 -2.03 2.40 16.07
C LYS A 29 -0.90 3.42 16.06
N ALA A 30 0.14 3.20 15.25
CA ALA A 30 1.36 3.99 15.34
C ALA A 30 1.19 5.44 14.86
N HIS A 31 0.37 5.67 13.82
CA HIS A 31 0.39 6.95 13.08
C HIS A 31 -0.99 7.49 12.67
N GLY A 32 -2.08 7.00 13.25
CA GLY A 32 -3.44 7.49 12.93
C GLY A 32 -3.88 7.17 11.48
N ILE A 33 -3.24 6.18 10.87
CA ILE A 33 -3.58 5.65 9.55
C ILE A 33 -4.73 4.66 9.70
N THR A 34 -5.78 4.83 8.90
CA THR A 34 -6.93 3.93 8.90
C THR A 34 -6.68 2.69 8.03
N ARG A 35 -7.43 1.62 8.29
CA ARG A 35 -7.39 0.40 7.47
C ARG A 35 -7.65 0.68 5.98
N GLN A 36 -8.66 1.50 5.67
CA GLN A 36 -9.02 1.85 4.30
C GLN A 36 -7.89 2.57 3.55
N GLN A 37 -7.11 3.41 4.23
CA GLN A 37 -5.94 4.06 3.64
C GLN A 37 -4.85 3.03 3.30
N ILE A 38 -4.64 2.04 4.17
CA ILE A 38 -3.65 0.97 3.95
C ILE A 38 -4.07 0.09 2.77
N GLU A 39 -5.33 -0.33 2.74
CA GLU A 39 -5.89 -1.13 1.63
C GLU A 39 -5.77 -0.38 0.29
N SER A 40 -6.16 0.90 0.27
CA SER A 40 -6.01 1.76 -0.92
C SER A 40 -4.55 1.87 -1.35
N ALA A 41 -3.62 2.03 -0.40
CA ALA A 41 -2.21 2.17 -0.70
C ALA A 41 -1.57 0.88 -1.21
N ILE A 42 -2.00 -0.29 -0.73
CA ILE A 42 -1.53 -1.58 -1.26
C ILE A 42 -1.95 -1.76 -2.72
N VAL A 43 -3.21 -1.42 -3.03
CA VAL A 43 -3.75 -1.53 -4.40
C VAL A 43 -3.09 -0.52 -5.35
N SER A 44 -2.87 0.72 -4.90
CA SER A 44 -2.30 1.80 -5.70
C SER A 44 -0.77 1.87 -5.67
N ARG A 45 -0.10 0.86 -5.10
CA ARG A 45 1.35 0.85 -4.90
C ARG A 45 2.09 1.14 -6.20
N ILE A 46 3.18 1.91 -6.08
CA ILE A 46 4.04 2.28 -7.20
C ILE A 46 5.38 1.57 -7.11
N GLY A 47 5.92 1.25 -8.27
CA GLY A 47 7.19 0.55 -8.40
C GLY A 47 7.15 -0.88 -7.84
N VAL A 48 8.34 -1.50 -7.79
CA VAL A 48 8.52 -2.81 -7.16
C VAL A 48 8.64 -2.63 -5.65
N ALA A 49 8.10 -3.59 -4.90
CA ALA A 49 8.40 -3.67 -3.48
C ALA A 49 9.85 -4.12 -3.30
N LYS A 50 10.52 -3.58 -2.27
CA LYS A 50 11.96 -3.74 -2.08
C LYS A 50 12.27 -4.09 -0.64
N ILE A 51 13.34 -4.86 -0.42
CA ILE A 51 13.86 -5.11 0.92
C ILE A 51 14.87 -4.00 1.23
N ARG A 52 14.58 -3.17 2.23
CA ARG A 52 15.50 -2.11 2.66
C ARG A 52 16.69 -2.73 3.38
N SER A 53 17.85 -2.07 3.38
CA SER A 53 19.06 -2.59 4.05
C SER A 53 18.84 -2.94 5.52
N ARG A 54 18.00 -2.18 6.24
CA ARG A 54 17.64 -2.46 7.65
C ARG A 54 16.81 -3.74 7.85
N ASP A 55 16.11 -4.17 6.81
CA ASP A 55 15.19 -5.31 6.80
C ASP A 55 15.86 -6.55 6.15
N ALA A 56 17.11 -6.45 5.70
CA ALA A 56 17.81 -7.48 4.92
C ALA A 56 18.06 -8.80 5.66
N GLN A 57 18.01 -8.79 6.99
CA GLN A 57 18.19 -9.97 7.86
C GLN A 57 16.91 -10.30 8.64
N ALA A 58 15.78 -9.67 8.31
CA ALA A 58 14.52 -9.92 8.99
C ALA A 58 13.89 -11.21 8.49
N GLU A 59 13.55 -12.10 9.43
CA GLU A 59 12.75 -13.30 9.17
C GLU A 59 11.38 -13.17 9.86
N PRO A 60 10.26 -13.27 9.12
CA PRO A 60 10.16 -13.36 7.65
C PRO A 60 10.59 -12.06 6.94
N ALA A 61 10.93 -12.18 5.65
CA ALA A 61 11.32 -11.06 4.80
C ALA A 61 10.27 -9.93 4.82
N ARG A 62 10.74 -8.70 5.06
CA ARG A 62 9.91 -7.50 5.14
C ARG A 62 10.11 -6.64 3.90
N TRP A 63 9.02 -6.42 3.18
CA TRP A 63 8.97 -5.69 1.93
C TRP A 63 8.48 -4.27 2.16
N ALA A 64 9.23 -3.30 1.69
CA ALA A 64 8.88 -1.89 1.68
C ALA A 64 8.25 -1.50 0.34
N ALA A 65 7.15 -0.75 0.41
CA ALA A 65 6.48 -0.18 -0.75
C ALA A 65 5.96 1.23 -0.45
N VAL A 66 5.66 1.97 -1.51
CA VAL A 66 4.98 3.26 -1.45
C VAL A 66 3.69 3.14 -2.26
N GLY A 67 2.59 3.64 -1.72
CA GLY A 67 1.31 3.72 -2.41
C GLY A 67 0.55 4.98 -2.00
N PHE A 68 -0.73 5.05 -2.35
CA PHE A 68 -1.58 6.22 -2.12
C PHE A 68 -2.91 5.83 -1.49
N ASP A 69 -3.39 6.66 -0.57
CA ASP A 69 -4.78 6.54 -0.13
C ASP A 69 -5.78 7.13 -1.15
N ALA A 70 -7.07 7.01 -0.86
CA ALA A 70 -8.14 7.55 -1.71
C ALA A 70 -8.08 9.08 -1.92
N GLN A 71 -7.31 9.80 -1.09
CA GLN A 71 -7.09 11.24 -1.18
C GLN A 71 -5.76 11.59 -1.85
N LEU A 72 -5.11 10.61 -2.50
CA LEU A 72 -3.82 10.72 -3.16
C LEU A 72 -2.68 11.12 -2.21
N ARG A 73 -2.82 10.85 -0.91
CA ARG A 73 -1.74 11.06 0.05
C ARG A 73 -0.80 9.86 0.00
N PRO A 74 0.52 10.07 -0.12
CA PRO A 74 1.46 8.97 -0.22
C PRO A 74 1.61 8.28 1.15
N ILE A 75 1.54 6.96 1.14
CA ILE A 75 1.64 6.07 2.29
C ILE A 75 2.86 5.17 2.10
N GLU A 76 3.73 5.13 3.10
CA GLU A 76 4.78 4.11 3.20
C GLU A 76 4.20 2.84 3.84
N LEU A 77 4.56 1.69 3.30
CA LEU A 77 4.05 0.39 3.71
C LEU A 77 5.22 -0.55 3.96
N VAL A 78 5.17 -1.29 5.06
CA VAL A 78 6.01 -2.48 5.27
C VAL A 78 5.10 -3.67 5.50
N TYR A 79 5.29 -4.70 4.68
CA TYR A 79 4.48 -5.91 4.73
C TYR A 79 5.35 -7.16 4.62
N VAL A 80 4.81 -8.27 5.10
CA VAL A 80 5.39 -9.60 4.89
C VAL A 80 4.53 -10.32 3.85
N GLN A 81 5.19 -10.95 2.88
CA GLN A 81 4.50 -11.73 1.87
C GLN A 81 4.42 -13.17 2.32
N THR A 82 3.24 -13.78 2.21
CA THR A 82 3.02 -15.19 2.49
C THR A 82 2.67 -15.90 1.18
N SER A 83 3.04 -17.17 1.02
CA SER A 83 2.85 -17.93 -0.22
C SER A 83 1.38 -18.16 -0.56
N ASP A 84 0.56 -18.38 0.46
CA ASP A 84 -0.80 -18.88 0.33
C ASP A 84 -1.85 -17.96 0.97
N ALA A 85 -1.42 -16.79 1.45
CA ALA A 85 -2.29 -15.82 2.09
C ALA A 85 -2.04 -14.39 1.56
N PRO A 86 -3.02 -13.49 1.75
CA PRO A 86 -2.84 -12.07 1.48
C PRO A 86 -1.59 -11.53 2.20
N PRO A 87 -0.91 -10.52 1.63
CA PRO A 87 0.19 -9.86 2.32
C PRO A 87 -0.29 -9.31 3.67
N LEU A 88 0.55 -9.41 4.70
CA LEU A 88 0.27 -8.85 6.03
C LEU A 88 1.05 -7.54 6.19
N VAL A 89 0.33 -6.41 6.23
CA VAL A 89 0.91 -5.11 6.53
C VAL A 89 1.20 -5.01 8.02
N ILE A 90 2.48 -4.87 8.35
CA ILE A 90 2.99 -4.80 9.73
C ILE A 90 3.31 -3.36 10.16
N HIS A 91 3.50 -2.46 9.20
CA HIS A 91 3.69 -1.03 9.44
C HIS A 91 3.14 -0.20 8.28
N ALA A 92 2.54 0.94 8.62
CA ALA A 92 2.08 1.93 7.66
C ALA A 92 2.19 3.34 8.28
N ASN A 93 2.58 4.32 7.46
CA ASN A 93 2.64 5.72 7.83
C ASN A 93 2.42 6.60 6.61
N TYR A 94 2.16 7.90 6.79
CA TYR A 94 2.35 8.86 5.71
C TYR A 94 3.81 8.85 5.27
N LEU A 95 4.04 8.91 3.97
CA LEU A 95 5.37 8.78 3.41
C LEU A 95 6.32 9.83 3.99
N THR A 96 7.40 9.33 4.60
CA THR A 96 8.49 10.15 5.11
C THR A 96 9.62 10.26 4.09
N LYS A 97 10.39 11.36 4.16
CA LYS A 97 11.58 11.54 3.32
C LYS A 97 12.60 10.41 3.54
N GLY A 98 12.82 10.03 4.81
CA GLY A 98 13.78 8.97 5.16
C GLY A 98 13.40 7.61 4.58
N PHE A 99 12.12 7.22 4.69
CA PHE A 99 11.65 5.99 4.08
C PHE A 99 11.80 6.00 2.56
N TYR A 100 11.39 7.10 1.90
CA TYR A 100 11.50 7.21 0.45
C TYR A 100 12.95 7.09 -0.03
N GLU A 101 13.90 7.71 0.67
CA GLU A 101 15.32 7.62 0.34
C GLU A 101 15.85 6.19 0.50
N GLU A 102 15.46 5.47 1.56
CA GLU A 102 15.82 4.07 1.74
C GLU A 102 15.21 3.19 0.64
N TRP A 103 13.91 3.33 0.38
CA TRP A 103 13.20 2.57 -0.64
C TRP A 103 13.74 2.82 -2.05
N ARG A 104 14.09 4.07 -2.37
CA ARG A 104 14.66 4.42 -3.67
C ARG A 104 16.03 3.78 -3.88
N LYS A 105 16.87 3.71 -2.84
CA LYS A 105 18.25 3.18 -2.90
C LYS A 105 18.35 1.65 -2.77
N ALA A 106 17.31 1.02 -2.24
CA ALA A 106 17.22 -0.44 -2.11
C ALA A 106 17.15 -1.15 -3.46
#